data_AF-A0A6G3MNK9-F1
#
_entry.id   AF-A0A6G3MNK9-F1
#
_cell.length_a   1.000
_cell.length_b   1.000
_cell.length_c   1.000
_cell.angle_alpha   90.00
_cell.angle_beta   90.00
_cell.angle_gamma   90.00
#
_symmetry.space_group_name_H-M   'P 1'
#
loop_
_entity.id
_entity.type
_entity.pdbx_description
1 polymer ?
#
loop_
_entity_poly.entity_id
_entity_poly.type
_entity_poly.pdbx_seq_one_letter_code
_entity_poly.pdbx_strand_id
1 'polypeptide(L)'
;SDNECCDKNMCKYIKKQYNCWQGKCCENCMIATETVCRKRISECDQQETCDGISLECPKNRYKKNFELCRNGQGFCFFKSCININVMCQIGYKEKTAYFSINC
;
A
#
# COMPACT_ATOMS: atom_id res chain seq x y z
N SER A 1 -26.42 3.06 -4.73
CA SER A 1 -25.73 4.12 -3.97
C SER A 1 -25.66 5.36 -4.83
N ASP A 2 -26.54 6.31 -4.55
CA ASP A 2 -26.40 7.66 -5.07
C ASP A 2 -25.17 8.29 -4.44
N ASN A 3 -24.36 8.96 -5.25
CA ASN A 3 -23.16 9.58 -4.75
C ASN A 3 -23.55 10.93 -4.16
N GLU A 4 -23.59 11.02 -2.83
CA GLU A 4 -23.96 12.22 -2.07
C GLU A 4 -23.08 13.45 -2.37
N CYS A 5 -21.96 13.25 -3.09
CA CYS A 5 -21.06 14.32 -3.49
C CYS A 5 -21.40 14.89 -4.89
N CYS A 6 -21.93 14.08 -5.81
CA CYS A 6 -22.05 14.43 -7.23
C CYS A 6 -23.45 14.12 -7.79
N ASP A 7 -24.10 15.14 -8.33
CA ASP A 7 -25.29 15.00 -9.14
C ASP A 7 -24.89 14.42 -10.51
N LYS A 8 -25.26 13.16 -10.74
CA LYS A 8 -24.93 12.41 -11.96
C LYS A 8 -25.66 12.92 -13.20
N ASN A 9 -26.84 13.55 -13.04
CA ASN A 9 -27.62 14.08 -14.17
C ASN A 9 -27.03 15.40 -14.65
N MET A 10 -26.52 16.21 -13.70
CA MET A 10 -25.92 17.51 -14.00
C MET A 10 -24.40 17.47 -14.18
N CYS A 11 -23.74 16.34 -13.87
CA CYS A 11 -22.29 16.19 -13.80
C CYS A 11 -21.62 17.28 -12.94
N LYS A 12 -22.22 17.59 -11.79
CA LYS A 12 -21.79 18.68 -10.90
C LYS A 12 -21.77 18.23 -9.45
N TYR A 13 -20.87 18.83 -8.66
CA TYR A 13 -20.92 18.67 -7.22
C TYR A 13 -22.20 19.27 -6.63
N ILE A 14 -22.82 18.54 -5.71
CA ILE A 14 -24.07 18.96 -5.05
C ILE A 14 -23.83 20.22 -4.19
N LYS A 15 -22.66 20.31 -3.53
CA LYS A 15 -22.20 21.51 -2.82
C LYS A 15 -20.98 22.11 -3.49
N LYS A 16 -20.92 23.44 -3.55
CA LYS A 16 -19.81 24.21 -4.14
C LYS A 16 -18.44 23.91 -3.53
N GLN A 17 -18.41 23.54 -2.26
CA GLN A 17 -17.17 23.27 -1.52
C GLN A 17 -16.57 21.89 -1.84
N TYR A 18 -17.37 20.95 -2.35
CA TYR A 18 -16.89 19.61 -2.64
C TYR A 18 -15.90 19.63 -3.80
N ASN A 19 -14.89 18.76 -3.71
CA ASN A 19 -13.84 18.65 -4.72
C ASN A 19 -13.47 17.21 -5.06
N CYS A 20 -14.19 16.22 -4.51
CA CYS A 20 -14.07 14.82 -4.89
C CYS A 20 -15.40 14.07 -4.79
N TRP A 21 -15.47 12.90 -5.43
CA TRP A 21 -16.62 12.00 -5.34
C TRP A 21 -16.23 10.52 -5.28
N GLN A 22 -14.99 10.18 -5.58
CA GLN A 22 -14.42 8.84 -5.58
C GLN A 22 -12.92 8.92 -5.34
N GLY A 23 -12.30 7.76 -5.08
CA GLY A 23 -10.88 7.63 -4.80
C GLY A 23 -10.64 7.33 -3.32
N LYS A 24 -9.52 6.67 -3.02
CA LYS A 24 -9.16 6.28 -1.63
C LYS A 24 -8.85 7.47 -0.73
N CYS A 25 -8.61 8.63 -1.32
CA CYS A 25 -8.38 9.89 -0.63
C CYS A 25 -9.55 10.86 -0.77
N CYS A 26 -10.76 10.37 -1.05
CA CYS A 26 -11.97 11.17 -0.98
C CYS A 26 -12.74 10.84 0.30
N GLU A 27 -12.80 11.80 1.23
CA GLU A 27 -13.52 11.65 2.48
C GLU A 27 -14.47 12.84 2.66
N ASN A 28 -15.75 12.57 2.95
CA ASN A 28 -16.78 13.60 3.11
C ASN A 28 -16.83 14.60 1.94
N CYS A 29 -16.68 14.09 0.70
CA CYS A 29 -16.65 14.85 -0.55
C CYS A 29 -15.49 15.87 -0.67
N MET A 30 -14.47 15.73 0.19
CA MET A 30 -13.24 16.52 0.19
C MET A 30 -12.01 15.63 -0.02
N ILE A 31 -11.01 16.13 -0.73
CA ILE A 31 -9.70 15.46 -0.80
C ILE A 31 -9.11 15.42 0.61
N ALA A 32 -8.89 14.22 1.12
CA ALA A 32 -8.36 13.99 2.44
C ALA A 32 -6.87 14.35 2.50
N THR A 33 -6.43 14.85 3.64
CA THR A 33 -5.01 15.06 3.98
C THR A 33 -4.70 14.28 5.25
N GLU A 34 -3.46 13.81 5.38
CA GLU A 34 -2.98 13.07 6.56
C GLU A 34 -3.78 11.79 6.91
N THR A 35 -4.68 11.38 6.02
CA THR A 35 -5.55 10.22 6.18
C THR A 35 -4.89 8.99 5.58
N VAL A 36 -4.86 7.90 6.34
CA VAL A 36 -4.26 6.64 5.90
C VAL A 36 -5.13 5.98 4.84
N CYS A 37 -4.71 6.07 3.58
CA CYS A 37 -5.39 5.43 2.44
C CYS A 37 -4.89 4.01 2.15
N ARG A 38 -3.68 3.65 2.65
CA ARG A 38 -3.21 2.26 2.66
C ARG A 38 -2.37 1.98 3.89
N LYS A 39 -2.85 1.07 4.73
CA LYS A 39 -2.10 0.55 5.87
C LYS A 39 -0.93 -0.32 5.39
N ARG A 40 0.19 -0.23 6.11
CA ARG A 40 1.31 -1.18 5.95
C ARG A 40 0.86 -2.59 6.32
N ILE A 41 1.33 -3.61 5.58
CA ILE A 41 1.04 -5.03 5.88
C ILE A 41 2.21 -5.75 6.57
N SER A 42 3.41 -5.16 6.55
CA SER A 42 4.58 -5.69 7.23
C SER A 42 5.56 -4.55 7.56
N GLU A 43 6.62 -4.84 8.29
CA GLU A 43 7.72 -3.88 8.54
C GLU A 43 8.51 -3.51 7.27
N CYS A 44 8.37 -4.30 6.21
CA CYS A 44 8.97 -4.05 4.90
C CYS A 44 8.07 -3.19 4.01
N ASP A 45 6.85 -2.90 4.45
CA ASP A 45 5.86 -2.14 3.71
C ASP A 45 5.71 -0.75 4.33
N GLN A 46 5.63 0.30 3.50
CA GLN A 46 5.34 1.64 4.01
C GLN A 46 3.82 1.84 4.11
N GLN A 47 3.41 2.73 4.99
CA GLN A 47 2.03 3.23 4.99
C GLN A 47 1.95 4.40 4.02
N GLU A 48 0.87 4.47 3.23
CA GLU A 48 0.57 5.67 2.46
C GLU A 48 -0.59 6.44 3.05
N THR A 49 -0.40 7.75 2.96
CA THR A 49 -1.24 8.77 3.55
C THR A 49 -1.60 9.75 2.44
N CYS A 50 -2.85 10.19 2.40
CA CYS A 50 -3.31 11.16 1.43
C CYS A 50 -2.55 12.49 1.56
N ASP A 51 -2.18 13.06 0.42
CA ASP A 51 -1.36 14.26 0.31
C ASP A 51 -2.18 15.57 0.29
N GLY A 52 -3.52 15.47 0.33
CA GLY A 52 -4.42 16.62 0.21
C GLY A 52 -4.57 17.15 -1.22
N ILE A 53 -4.00 16.48 -2.23
CA ILE A 53 -3.97 16.93 -3.63
C ILE A 53 -4.59 15.87 -4.55
N SER A 54 -4.23 14.60 -4.36
CA SER A 54 -4.65 13.48 -5.21
C SER A 54 -5.87 12.76 -4.62
N LEU A 55 -6.80 12.36 -5.49
CA LEU A 55 -7.92 11.46 -5.15
C LEU A 55 -7.45 10.01 -4.92
N GLU A 56 -6.38 9.65 -5.59
CA GLU A 56 -5.74 8.35 -5.45
C GLU A 56 -4.74 8.38 -4.31
N CYS A 57 -4.66 7.25 -3.62
CA CYS A 57 -3.60 7.03 -2.63
C CYS A 57 -2.24 7.12 -3.34
N PRO A 58 -1.20 7.70 -2.72
CA PRO A 58 0.13 7.70 -3.28
C PRO A 58 0.60 6.30 -3.69
N LYS A 59 1.55 6.24 -4.63
CA LYS A 59 2.11 4.97 -5.09
C LYS A 59 2.57 4.14 -3.89
N ASN A 60 2.25 2.85 -3.91
CA ASN A 60 2.71 1.89 -2.91
C ASN A 60 4.25 1.87 -2.83
N ARG A 61 4.78 2.22 -1.67
CA ARG A 61 6.20 2.20 -1.35
C ARG A 61 6.48 1.11 -0.32
N TYR A 62 7.66 0.53 -0.43
CA TYR A 62 8.16 -0.50 0.47
C TYR A 62 9.69 -0.43 0.52
N LYS A 63 10.27 -1.01 1.57
CA LYS A 63 11.72 -1.12 1.75
C LYS A 63 12.34 -1.85 0.57
N LYS A 64 13.62 -1.57 0.29
CA LYS A 64 14.32 -2.24 -0.81
C LYS A 64 14.38 -3.74 -0.54
N ASN A 65 14.41 -4.52 -1.61
CA ASN A 65 14.65 -5.96 -1.49
C ASN A 65 15.99 -6.19 -0.78
N PHE A 66 16.02 -7.22 0.06
CA PHE A 66 17.15 -7.65 0.88
C PHE A 66 17.51 -6.75 2.07
N GLU A 67 16.76 -5.68 2.34
CA GLU A 67 16.87 -4.98 3.62
C GLU A 67 16.50 -5.92 4.78
N LEU A 68 17.21 -5.80 5.91
CA LEU A 68 16.95 -6.62 7.08
C LEU A 68 15.62 -6.27 7.74
N CYS A 69 14.94 -7.30 8.22
CA CYS A 69 13.65 -7.24 8.90
C CYS A 69 13.62 -8.27 10.05
N ARG A 70 12.64 -8.19 10.96
CA ARG A 70 12.57 -8.99 12.21
C ARG A 70 13.89 -8.97 12.98
N ASN A 71 14.43 -7.77 13.21
CA ASN A 71 15.71 -7.57 13.92
C ASN A 71 16.87 -8.38 13.32
N GLY A 72 16.93 -8.49 11.98
CA GLY A 72 18.00 -9.21 11.28
C GLY A 72 17.74 -10.70 11.04
N GLN A 73 16.57 -11.22 11.44
CA GLN A 73 16.19 -12.63 11.24
C GLN A 73 15.48 -12.88 9.90
N GLY A 74 15.26 -11.85 9.10
CA GLY A 74 14.64 -11.97 7.78
C GLY A 74 15.08 -10.88 6.82
N PHE A 75 14.59 -11.00 5.59
CA PHE A 75 14.87 -10.10 4.48
C PHE A 75 13.57 -9.57 3.88
N CYS A 76 13.55 -8.27 3.57
CA CYS A 76 12.46 -7.68 2.83
C CYS A 76 12.48 -8.18 1.39
N PHE A 77 11.33 -8.66 0.91
CA PHE A 77 11.15 -9.04 -0.48
C PHE A 77 9.71 -8.77 -0.87
N PHE A 78 9.50 -7.94 -1.91
CA PHE A 78 8.17 -7.47 -2.34
C PHE A 78 7.25 -7.20 -1.14
N LYS A 79 7.52 -6.12 -0.39
CA LYS A 79 6.78 -5.62 0.79
C LYS A 79 6.60 -6.61 1.96
N SER A 80 7.18 -7.82 1.91
CA SER A 80 7.04 -8.85 2.93
C SER A 80 8.37 -9.12 3.61
N CYS A 81 8.36 -9.40 4.91
CA CYS A 81 9.54 -9.92 5.61
C CYS A 81 9.57 -11.45 5.50
N ILE A 82 10.49 -11.98 4.69
CA ILE A 82 10.66 -13.41 4.45
C ILE A 82 11.89 -13.96 5.19
N ASN A 83 11.89 -15.25 5.50
CA ASN A 83 13.08 -15.92 6.03
C ASN A 83 13.98 -16.45 4.91
N ILE A 84 15.17 -16.95 5.28
CA ILE A 84 16.17 -17.43 4.33
C ILE A 84 15.69 -18.63 3.48
N ASN A 85 14.86 -19.53 4.05
CA ASN A 85 14.31 -20.66 3.30
C ASN A 85 13.40 -20.19 2.17
N VAL A 86 12.50 -19.23 2.45
CA VAL A 86 11.63 -18.65 1.43
C VAL A 86 12.44 -17.94 0.33
N MET A 87 13.58 -17.35 0.70
CA MET A 87 14.49 -16.76 -0.28
C MET A 87 15.09 -17.82 -1.21
N CYS A 88 15.55 -18.96 -0.67
CA CYS A 88 15.99 -20.11 -1.48
C CYS A 88 14.86 -20.59 -2.40
N GLN A 89 13.63 -20.70 -1.89
CA GLN A 89 12.48 -21.16 -2.68
C GLN A 89 12.20 -20.27 -3.89
N ILE A 90 12.26 -18.95 -3.70
CA ILE A 90 12.08 -17.98 -4.79
C ILE A 90 13.24 -18.02 -5.78
N GLY A 91 14.48 -18.03 -5.28
CA GLY A 91 15.68 -17.99 -6.12
C GLY A 91 15.82 -19.23 -7.00
N TYR A 92 15.62 -20.42 -6.42
CA TYR A 92 15.69 -21.70 -7.13
C TYR A 92 14.38 -22.07 -7.84
N LYS A 93 13.30 -21.33 -7.60
CA LYS A 93 11.93 -21.68 -8.06
C LYS A 93 11.51 -23.08 -7.59
N GLU A 94 11.98 -23.50 -6.43
CA GLU A 94 11.78 -24.83 -5.85
C GLU A 94 11.21 -24.69 -4.44
N LYS A 95 9.95 -25.10 -4.23
CA LYS A 95 9.23 -24.92 -2.95
C LYS A 95 9.87 -25.67 -1.79
N THR A 96 10.61 -26.74 -2.07
CA THR A 96 11.30 -27.53 -1.06
C THR A 96 12.70 -27.01 -0.76
N ALA A 97 13.19 -26.01 -1.49
CA ALA A 97 14.51 -25.44 -1.24
C ALA A 97 14.57 -24.81 0.17
N TYR A 98 15.70 -25.01 0.84
CA TYR A 98 15.93 -24.52 2.20
C TYR A 98 17.41 -24.17 2.36
N PHE A 99 17.70 -23.34 3.35
CA PHE A 99 19.06 -23.02 3.74
C PHE A 99 19.64 -24.13 4.61
N SER A 100 20.84 -24.59 4.26
CA SER A 100 21.64 -25.50 5.06
C SER A 100 23.04 -24.92 5.18
N ILE A 101 23.59 -24.86 6.38
CA ILE A 101 24.99 -24.45 6.60
C ILE A 101 25.99 -25.53 6.16
N ASN A 102 25.50 -26.76 5.98
CA ASN A 102 26.31 -27.93 5.60
C ASN A 102 26.25 -28.22 4.09
N CYS A 103 25.57 -27.37 3.31
CA CYS A 103 25.47 -27.43 1.86
C CYS A 103 26.17 -26.20 1.27
#